data_AF-A0A1F2QET7-F1
#
_entry.id   AF-A0A1F2QET7-F1
#
_cell.length_a   1.000
_cell.length_b   1.000
_cell.length_c   1.000
_cell.angle_alpha   90.00
_cell.angle_beta   90.00
_cell.angle_gamma   90.00
#
_symmetry.space_group_name_H-M   'P 1'
#
loop_
_entity.id
_entity.type
_entity.pdbx_description
1 polymer ?
#
loop_
_entity_poly.entity_id
_entity_poly.type
_entity_poly.pdbx_seq_one_letter_code
_entity_poly.pdbx_strand_id
1 'polypeptide(L)'
;MRRTFLVAVALLACGLAAAEEYFVPMVGQRQGQDGSWWNTEVWICNTSTITGGYAVIFLPAGQPNLEPLKAEPPLEDLPAGATLYRNDLVPEGSVGVLRILATQGVVVFTRVFNAAGRGSFGQGIPALPRSAAVKPGDVAQLVGLRRTPQFRTNIALFNPSTEHGILQVRVFLQRGELAGEETYRLAAGGYIQLDDALHAFGVPRGEHLRAEVSGTVPFFAFASVIDARSGAPTLVPALR
;
A
#
# COMPACT_ATOMS: atom_id res chain seq x y z
N MET A 1 51.03 5.10 -48.72
CA MET A 1 50.18 4.10 -48.01
C MET A 1 49.75 4.69 -46.67
N ARG A 2 48.56 5.29 -46.59
CA ARG A 2 47.99 5.83 -45.35
C ARG A 2 46.98 4.80 -44.82
N ARG A 3 47.30 4.16 -43.70
CA ARG A 3 46.40 3.24 -43.00
C ARG A 3 45.48 4.05 -42.09
N THR A 4 44.22 4.17 -42.48
CA THR A 4 43.14 4.69 -41.63
C THR A 4 42.79 3.63 -40.60
N PHE A 5 43.00 3.94 -39.31
CA PHE A 5 42.47 3.14 -38.21
C PHE A 5 41.00 3.52 -37.98
N LEU A 6 40.10 2.56 -38.22
CA LEU A 6 38.71 2.64 -37.79
C LEU A 6 38.66 2.23 -36.32
N VAL A 7 38.40 3.19 -35.43
CA VAL A 7 38.02 2.91 -34.05
C VAL A 7 36.52 2.60 -34.06
N ALA A 8 36.17 1.33 -33.85
CA ALA A 8 34.80 0.92 -33.61
C ALA A 8 34.45 1.22 -32.14
N VAL A 9 33.63 2.26 -31.92
CA VAL A 9 32.99 2.48 -30.63
C VAL A 9 31.85 1.48 -30.51
N ALA A 10 32.04 0.43 -29.71
CA ALA A 10 30.95 -0.46 -29.33
C ALA A 10 30.04 0.28 -28.33
N LEU A 11 28.90 0.78 -28.81
CA LEU A 11 27.80 1.17 -27.95
C LEU A 11 27.23 -0.10 -27.32
N LEU A 12 27.66 -0.42 -26.09
CA LEU A 12 26.94 -1.36 -25.23
C LEU A 12 25.59 -0.72 -24.89
N ALA A 13 24.57 -1.10 -25.64
CA ALA A 13 23.19 -0.94 -25.19
C ALA A 13 22.98 -1.90 -24.01
N CYS A 14 23.30 -1.45 -22.79
CA CYS A 14 22.75 -2.06 -21.60
C CYS A 14 21.23 -1.90 -21.71
N GLY A 15 20.53 -2.98 -22.01
CA GLY A 15 19.08 -2.99 -21.90
C GLY A 15 18.74 -2.67 -20.45
N LEU A 16 18.17 -1.49 -20.20
CA LEU A 16 17.56 -1.16 -18.92
C LEU A 16 16.55 -2.28 -18.64
N ALA A 17 16.82 -3.11 -17.64
CA ALA A 17 15.81 -4.05 -17.16
C ALA A 17 14.57 -3.23 -16.79
N ALA A 18 13.43 -3.55 -17.40
CA ALA A 18 12.19 -2.85 -17.11
C ALA A 18 11.89 -2.98 -15.61
N ALA A 19 11.66 -1.86 -14.94
CA ALA A 19 11.25 -1.87 -13.54
C ALA A 19 9.82 -2.41 -13.43
N GLU A 20 9.56 -3.23 -12.42
CA GLU A 20 8.22 -3.64 -12.03
C GLU A 20 7.64 -2.65 -11.02
N GLU A 21 6.34 -2.44 -11.11
CA GLU A 21 5.60 -1.51 -10.25
C GLU A 21 4.92 -2.25 -9.11
N TYR A 22 5.20 -1.78 -7.90
CA TYR A 22 4.65 -2.27 -6.65
C TYR A 22 3.90 -1.15 -5.90
N PHE A 23 2.92 -1.55 -5.11
CA PHE A 23 2.15 -0.65 -4.27
C PHE A 23 2.20 -1.09 -2.81
N VAL A 24 2.45 -0.14 -1.92
CA VAL A 24 2.34 -0.29 -0.47
C VAL A 24 1.26 0.69 0.02
N PRO A 25 0.00 0.27 0.15
CA PRO A 25 -1.05 1.13 0.70
C PRO A 25 -0.93 1.24 2.23
N MET A 26 -1.78 2.06 2.86
CA MET A 26 -1.83 2.22 4.32
C MET A 26 -0.55 2.78 4.96
N VAL A 27 0.29 3.46 4.19
CA VAL A 27 1.44 4.17 4.74
C VAL A 27 1.01 5.50 5.34
N GLY A 28 1.65 5.92 6.43
CA GLY A 28 1.31 7.16 7.12
C GLY A 28 2.43 7.67 8.00
N GLN A 29 2.46 8.99 8.16
CA GLN A 29 3.29 9.72 9.11
C GLN A 29 2.41 10.81 9.74
N ARG A 30 1.54 10.44 10.68
CA ARG A 30 0.53 11.36 11.21
C ARG A 30 0.02 10.97 12.59
N GLN A 31 -0.59 11.95 13.25
CA GLN A 31 -1.45 11.72 14.40
C GLN A 31 -2.63 10.81 14.03
N GLY A 32 -2.85 9.80 14.87
CA GLY A 32 -4.00 8.90 14.82
C GLY A 32 -4.93 9.06 16.01
N GLN A 33 -5.94 8.19 16.06
CA GLN A 33 -6.89 8.08 17.17
C GLN A 33 -6.19 7.60 18.46
N ASP A 34 -6.81 7.82 19.62
CA ASP A 34 -6.36 7.32 20.92
C ASP A 34 -4.90 7.72 21.28
N GLY A 35 -4.45 8.89 20.81
CA GLY A 35 -3.10 9.39 21.07
C GLY A 35 -1.99 8.68 20.28
N SER A 36 -2.33 7.82 19.31
CA SER A 36 -1.33 7.14 18.46
C SER A 36 -0.59 8.10 17.53
N TRP A 37 0.69 7.82 17.28
CA TRP A 37 1.48 8.49 16.25
C TRP A 37 1.91 7.43 15.23
N TRP A 38 1.34 7.45 14.04
CA TRP A 38 1.66 6.49 12.99
C TRP A 38 2.88 6.94 12.22
N ASN A 39 3.82 6.03 11.97
CA ASN A 39 5.00 6.25 11.17
C ASN A 39 5.27 5.07 10.22
N THR A 40 6.03 5.32 9.15
CA THR A 40 6.36 4.33 8.12
C THR A 40 7.86 4.20 7.93
N GLU A 41 8.34 2.96 7.88
CA GLU A 41 9.72 2.61 7.58
C GLU A 41 9.75 1.59 6.44
N VAL A 42 10.71 1.76 5.53
CA VAL A 42 10.86 0.94 4.33
C VAL A 42 12.30 0.44 4.22
N TRP A 43 12.44 -0.85 3.95
CA TRP A 43 13.70 -1.49 3.58
C TRP A 43 13.62 -1.91 2.12
N ILE A 44 14.61 -1.49 1.35
CA ILE A 44 14.74 -1.78 -0.09
C ILE A 44 16.05 -2.53 -0.27
N CYS A 45 15.98 -3.78 -0.71
CA CYS A 45 17.14 -4.67 -0.78
C CYS A 45 17.33 -5.17 -2.21
N ASN A 46 18.53 -4.99 -2.76
CA ASN A 46 18.93 -5.65 -4.00
C ASN A 46 19.56 -7.00 -3.64
N THR A 47 18.82 -8.08 -3.87
CA THR A 47 19.27 -9.45 -3.59
C THR A 47 20.06 -10.06 -4.74
N SER A 48 20.33 -9.31 -5.81
CA SER A 48 21.07 -9.78 -6.97
C SER A 48 22.57 -9.51 -6.88
N THR A 49 23.33 -10.02 -7.86
CA THR A 49 24.77 -9.82 -7.99
C THR A 49 25.15 -8.67 -8.93
N ILE A 50 24.17 -7.90 -9.40
CA ILE A 50 24.38 -6.72 -10.28
C ILE A 50 23.72 -5.49 -9.65
N THR A 51 24.15 -4.29 -10.03
CA THR A 51 23.46 -3.06 -9.62
C THR A 51 22.03 -3.07 -10.17
N GLY A 52 21.06 -2.89 -9.28
CA GLY A 52 19.66 -2.68 -9.61
C GLY A 52 19.29 -1.21 -9.44
N GLY A 53 18.00 -0.90 -9.59
CA GLY A 53 17.48 0.45 -9.39
C GLY A 53 16.10 0.45 -8.76
N TYR A 54 15.78 1.55 -8.07
CA TYR A 54 14.47 1.75 -7.49
C TYR A 54 14.02 3.21 -7.59
N ALA A 55 12.72 3.48 -7.59
CA ALA A 55 12.18 4.81 -7.39
C ALA A 55 10.89 4.73 -6.57
N VAL A 56 10.59 5.78 -5.79
CA VAL A 56 9.41 5.82 -4.93
C VAL A 56 8.63 7.11 -5.16
N ILE A 57 7.31 6.99 -5.27
CA ILE A 57 6.37 8.10 -5.36
C ILE A 57 5.29 7.92 -4.28
N PHE A 58 5.04 8.97 -3.50
CA PHE A 58 3.92 9.00 -2.56
C PHE A 58 2.63 9.44 -3.25
N LEU A 59 1.57 8.65 -3.11
CA LEU A 59 0.22 8.95 -3.58
C LEU A 59 -0.66 9.30 -2.36
N PRO A 60 -0.94 10.59 -2.09
CA PRO A 60 -1.74 10.99 -0.94
C PRO A 60 -3.19 10.50 -1.02
N ALA A 61 -3.78 10.30 0.16
CA ALA A 61 -5.19 9.95 0.32
C ALA A 61 -6.15 11.07 -0.11
N GLY A 62 -7.37 10.68 -0.48
CA GLY A 62 -8.49 11.61 -0.65
C GLY A 62 -8.45 12.46 -1.92
N GLN A 63 -7.52 12.19 -2.84
CA GLN A 63 -7.40 12.92 -4.10
C GLN A 63 -7.10 12.00 -5.30
N PRO A 64 -7.37 12.44 -6.54
CA PRO A 64 -6.85 11.80 -7.74
C PRO A 64 -5.32 11.85 -7.78
N ASN A 65 -4.68 10.77 -8.21
CA ASN A 65 -3.22 10.68 -8.35
C ASN A 65 -2.82 10.21 -9.76
N LEU A 66 -3.54 10.64 -10.80
CA LEU A 66 -3.29 10.21 -12.19
C LEU A 66 -1.87 10.53 -12.66
N GLU A 67 -1.41 11.76 -12.45
CA GLU A 67 -0.08 12.18 -12.92
C GLU A 67 1.05 11.45 -12.17
N PRO A 68 1.06 11.38 -10.82
CA PRO A 68 2.06 10.58 -10.11
C PRO A 68 2.03 9.08 -10.44
N LEU A 69 0.85 8.54 -10.77
CA LEU A 69 0.69 7.13 -11.16
C LEU A 69 1.28 6.83 -12.55
N LYS A 70 1.24 7.80 -13.47
CA LYS A 70 1.82 7.69 -14.82
C LYS A 70 3.28 8.11 -14.90
N ALA A 71 3.81 8.73 -13.86
CA ALA A 71 5.18 9.22 -13.84
C ALA A 71 6.19 8.06 -13.93
N GLU A 72 7.23 8.24 -14.72
CA GLU A 72 8.38 7.33 -14.83
C GLU A 72 9.63 8.05 -14.29
N PRO A 73 9.76 8.17 -12.95
CA PRO A 73 10.91 8.84 -12.35
C PRO A 73 12.20 8.06 -12.66
N PRO A 74 13.35 8.74 -12.74
CA PRO A 74 14.63 8.06 -12.84
C PRO A 74 14.82 7.15 -11.62
N LEU A 75 15.37 5.96 -11.87
CA LEU A 75 15.70 5.03 -10.79
C LEU A 75 16.99 5.50 -10.10
N GLU A 76 17.00 5.44 -8.78
CA GLU A 76 18.19 5.51 -7.95
C GLU A 76 18.93 4.17 -8.01
N ASP A 77 20.24 4.21 -8.22
CA ASP A 77 21.08 3.00 -8.23
C ASP A 77 21.13 2.35 -6.84
N LEU A 78 20.93 1.04 -6.80
CA LEU A 78 21.06 0.21 -5.61
C LEU A 78 22.10 -0.89 -5.87
N PRO A 79 23.32 -0.79 -5.29
CA PRO A 79 24.40 -1.76 -5.52
C PRO A 79 23.99 -3.20 -5.22
N ALA A 80 24.67 -4.15 -5.86
CA ALA A 80 24.49 -5.58 -5.63
C ALA A 80 24.61 -5.93 -4.12
N GLY A 81 23.65 -6.68 -3.59
CA GLY A 81 23.60 -7.09 -2.18
C GLY A 81 23.28 -5.96 -1.17
N ALA A 82 23.09 -4.72 -1.62
CA ALA A 82 22.85 -3.60 -0.72
C ALA A 82 21.41 -3.59 -0.17
N THR A 83 21.26 -3.19 1.08
CA THR A 83 19.97 -2.85 1.69
C THR A 83 19.97 -1.39 2.11
N LEU A 84 18.96 -0.65 1.66
CA LEU A 84 18.70 0.73 2.03
C LEU A 84 17.51 0.80 2.98
N TYR A 85 17.60 1.67 3.99
CA TYR A 85 16.52 2.00 4.91
C TYR A 85 16.03 3.43 4.63
N ARG A 86 14.71 3.63 4.61
CA ARG A 86 14.05 4.92 4.39
C ARG A 86 12.91 5.13 5.38
N ASN A 87 12.83 6.33 5.95
CA ASN A 87 11.75 6.76 6.86
C ASN A 87 11.25 8.18 6.54
N ASP A 88 11.56 8.65 5.33
CA ASP A 88 11.31 10.00 4.81
C ASP A 88 10.40 9.99 3.57
N LEU A 89 9.87 8.81 3.22
CA LEU A 89 9.07 8.60 2.00
C LEU A 89 7.61 9.05 2.13
N VAL A 90 7.14 9.29 3.37
CA VAL A 90 5.77 9.73 3.65
C VAL A 90 5.83 11.13 4.27
N PRO A 91 5.20 12.14 3.65
CA PRO A 91 5.15 13.48 4.23
C PRO A 91 4.43 13.48 5.59
N GLU A 92 4.93 14.28 6.53
CA GLU A 92 4.29 14.45 7.83
C GLU A 92 2.85 14.99 7.68
N GLY A 93 1.95 14.52 8.55
CA GLY A 93 0.52 14.81 8.50
C GLY A 93 -0.25 13.96 7.47
N SER A 94 0.42 13.09 6.71
CA SER A 94 -0.19 12.40 5.58
C SER A 94 -0.43 10.91 5.80
N VAL A 95 -1.33 10.36 4.99
CA VAL A 95 -1.57 8.93 4.78
C VAL A 95 -1.80 8.69 3.29
N GLY A 96 -1.45 7.50 2.79
CA GLY A 96 -1.61 7.21 1.38
C GLY A 96 -0.99 5.87 0.96
N VAL A 97 -0.40 5.89 -0.23
CA VAL A 97 0.23 4.72 -0.87
C VAL A 97 1.64 5.09 -1.31
N LEU A 98 2.61 4.20 -1.10
CA LEU A 98 3.88 4.26 -1.83
C LEU A 98 3.73 3.46 -3.12
N ARG A 99 3.92 4.14 -4.26
CA ARG A 99 4.17 3.50 -5.55
C ARG A 99 5.68 3.33 -5.70
N ILE A 100 6.13 2.12 -5.96
CA ILE A 100 7.55 1.79 -6.02
C ILE A 100 7.84 1.12 -7.36
N LEU A 101 8.79 1.69 -8.10
CA LEU A 101 9.38 1.05 -9.27
C LEU A 101 10.66 0.36 -8.81
N ALA A 102 10.83 -0.91 -9.18
CA ALA A 102 11.99 -1.70 -8.77
C ALA A 102 12.45 -2.61 -9.92
N THR A 103 13.75 -2.61 -10.23
CA THR A 103 14.31 -3.57 -11.18
C THR A 103 14.25 -5.00 -10.63
N GLN A 104 14.33 -6.00 -11.49
CA GLN A 104 14.42 -7.39 -11.08
C GLN A 104 15.50 -7.62 -10.01
N GLY A 105 15.16 -8.35 -8.94
CA GLY A 105 16.05 -8.63 -7.82
C GLY A 105 16.07 -7.57 -6.72
N VAL A 106 15.37 -6.43 -6.91
CA VAL A 106 15.12 -5.47 -5.84
C VAL A 106 13.80 -5.82 -5.16
N VAL A 107 13.84 -6.06 -3.84
CA VAL A 107 12.69 -6.40 -3.00
C VAL A 107 12.44 -5.31 -1.96
N VAL A 108 11.18 -5.18 -1.55
CA VAL A 108 10.75 -4.14 -0.61
C VAL A 108 9.99 -4.75 0.57
N PHE A 109 10.35 -4.30 1.78
CA PHE A 109 9.59 -4.56 2.99
C PHE A 109 9.21 -3.24 3.66
N THR A 110 7.96 -3.11 4.08
CA THR A 110 7.47 -1.91 4.77
C THR A 110 6.90 -2.28 6.12
N ARG A 111 7.19 -1.45 7.14
CA ARG A 111 6.55 -1.50 8.45
C ARG A 111 5.82 -0.18 8.70
N VAL A 112 4.55 -0.28 9.05
CA VAL A 112 3.75 0.85 9.54
C VAL A 112 3.47 0.62 11.02
N PHE A 113 3.80 1.59 11.87
CA PHE A 113 3.79 1.39 13.32
C PHE A 113 3.32 2.63 14.08
N ASN A 114 2.72 2.38 15.24
CA ASN A 114 2.51 3.38 16.26
C ASN A 114 3.82 3.62 17.02
N ALA A 115 4.36 4.83 16.97
CA ALA A 115 5.56 5.26 17.68
C ALA A 115 5.25 6.01 18.99
N ALA A 116 3.97 6.20 19.34
CA ALA A 116 3.60 6.83 20.60
C ALA A 116 3.79 5.89 21.80
N GLY A 117 4.09 6.46 22.97
CA GLY A 117 4.25 5.71 24.22
C GLY A 117 5.68 5.20 24.45
N ARG A 118 5.82 4.09 25.17
CA ARG A 118 7.13 3.53 25.58
C ARG A 118 7.69 2.47 24.63
N GLY A 119 7.02 2.15 23.53
CA GLY A 119 7.44 1.13 22.57
C GLY A 119 6.87 1.39 21.17
N SER A 120 7.34 0.64 20.17
CA SER A 120 6.80 0.68 18.81
C SER A 120 5.97 -0.56 18.51
N PHE A 121 4.70 -0.38 18.15
CA PHE A 121 3.82 -1.47 17.76
C PHE A 121 3.44 -1.32 16.30
N GLY A 122 3.77 -2.29 15.47
CA GLY A 122 3.59 -2.16 14.03
C GLY A 122 3.22 -3.45 13.33
N GLN A 123 2.84 -3.28 12.08
CA GLN A 123 2.49 -4.35 11.16
C GLN A 123 3.35 -4.21 9.90
N GLY A 124 3.75 -5.35 9.33
CA GLY A 124 4.33 -5.37 8.00
C GLY A 124 3.24 -5.16 6.97
N ILE A 125 3.45 -4.25 6.01
CA ILE A 125 2.57 -4.08 4.85
C ILE A 125 3.34 -4.56 3.62
N PRO A 126 2.84 -5.56 2.89
CA PRO A 126 3.55 -6.06 1.72
C PRO A 126 3.51 -5.06 0.57
N ALA A 127 4.62 -4.96 -0.17
CA ALA A 127 4.64 -4.34 -1.49
C ALA A 127 4.04 -5.32 -2.49
N LEU A 128 2.90 -4.96 -3.09
CA LEU A 128 2.18 -5.84 -4.01
C LEU A 128 2.29 -5.34 -5.45
N PRO A 129 2.61 -6.23 -6.42
CA PRO A 129 2.63 -5.83 -7.82
C PRO A 129 1.22 -5.49 -8.29
N ARG A 130 1.09 -4.64 -9.32
CA ARG A 130 -0.23 -4.30 -9.92
C ARG A 130 -1.08 -5.54 -10.25
N SER A 131 -0.45 -6.63 -10.70
CA SER A 131 -1.10 -7.89 -11.04
C SER A 131 -1.78 -8.58 -9.86
N ALA A 132 -1.39 -8.24 -8.63
CA ALA A 132 -2.01 -8.72 -7.41
C ALA A 132 -3.27 -7.93 -7.02
N ALA A 133 -3.70 -6.92 -7.77
CA ALA A 133 -4.97 -6.25 -7.54
C ALA A 133 -6.16 -7.20 -7.76
N VAL A 134 -7.25 -6.99 -7.01
CA VAL A 134 -8.53 -7.69 -7.21
C VAL A 134 -9.10 -7.20 -8.53
N LYS A 135 -9.60 -8.11 -9.38
CA LYS A 135 -10.10 -7.75 -10.70
C LYS A 135 -11.50 -7.14 -10.59
N PRO A 136 -11.91 -6.28 -11.55
CA PRO A 136 -13.29 -5.81 -11.62
C PRO A 136 -14.27 -7.00 -11.64
N GLY A 137 -15.33 -6.91 -10.84
CA GLY A 137 -16.34 -7.96 -10.70
C GLY A 137 -16.01 -9.08 -9.69
N ASP A 138 -14.74 -9.24 -9.29
CA ASP A 138 -14.36 -10.18 -8.22
C ASP A 138 -14.69 -9.59 -6.84
N VAL A 139 -14.85 -10.47 -5.84
CA VAL A 139 -15.12 -10.10 -4.44
C VAL A 139 -13.90 -10.43 -3.59
N ALA A 140 -13.41 -9.45 -2.84
CA ALA A 140 -12.40 -9.62 -1.81
C ALA A 140 -13.05 -9.72 -0.41
N GLN A 141 -12.53 -10.61 0.42
CA GLN A 141 -13.00 -10.83 1.79
C GLN A 141 -11.98 -10.31 2.80
N LEU A 142 -12.42 -9.47 3.73
CA LEU A 142 -11.67 -9.06 4.92
C LEU A 142 -12.30 -9.73 6.13
N VAL A 143 -11.61 -10.70 6.74
CA VAL A 143 -12.20 -11.58 7.78
C VAL A 143 -11.52 -11.36 9.13
N GLY A 144 -12.31 -11.41 10.22
CA GLY A 144 -11.81 -11.24 11.58
C GLY A 144 -11.83 -9.79 12.06
N LEU A 145 -12.72 -8.97 11.52
CA LEU A 145 -12.87 -7.57 11.88
C LEU A 145 -13.51 -7.44 13.26
N ARG A 146 -13.12 -6.40 14.01
CA ARG A 146 -13.55 -6.18 15.40
C ARG A 146 -13.81 -4.70 15.65
N ARG A 147 -14.91 -4.43 16.36
CA ARG A 147 -15.17 -3.13 16.98
C ARG A 147 -15.66 -3.32 18.40
N THR A 148 -14.84 -2.96 19.36
CA THR A 148 -15.13 -3.02 20.79
C THR A 148 -14.45 -1.83 21.46
N PRO A 149 -14.69 -1.54 22.75
CA PRO A 149 -13.90 -0.52 23.45
C PRO A 149 -12.38 -0.76 23.41
N GLN A 150 -11.94 -2.01 23.19
CA GLN A 150 -10.52 -2.35 23.07
C GLN A 150 -10.02 -2.38 21.62
N PHE A 151 -10.88 -2.57 20.62
CA PHE A 151 -10.45 -2.77 19.24
C PHE A 151 -11.23 -1.87 18.29
N ARG A 152 -10.52 -1.20 17.38
CA ARG A 152 -11.12 -0.53 16.22
C ARG A 152 -10.60 -1.17 14.94
N THR A 153 -11.39 -1.08 13.87
CA THR A 153 -10.99 -1.57 12.55
C THR A 153 -10.91 -0.39 11.60
N ASN A 154 -9.74 -0.19 11.00
CA ASN A 154 -9.58 0.68 9.85
C ASN A 154 -9.66 -0.17 8.57
N ILE A 155 -10.28 0.36 7.51
CA ILE A 155 -10.28 -0.25 6.17
C ILE A 155 -9.62 0.72 5.19
N ALA A 156 -8.76 0.19 4.32
CA ALA A 156 -8.13 0.94 3.26
C ALA A 156 -8.54 0.40 1.89
N LEU A 157 -8.88 1.32 0.99
CA LEU A 157 -9.30 1.05 -0.38
C LEU A 157 -8.37 1.82 -1.32
N PHE A 158 -7.79 1.12 -2.31
CA PHE A 158 -6.87 1.72 -3.25
C PHE A 158 -7.18 1.28 -4.69
N ASN A 159 -7.28 2.25 -5.59
CA ASN A 159 -7.40 2.02 -7.03
C ASN A 159 -6.02 2.21 -7.68
N PRO A 160 -5.29 1.15 -8.05
CA PRO A 160 -4.01 1.29 -8.75
C PRO A 160 -4.16 1.73 -10.20
N SER A 161 -5.36 1.73 -10.79
CA SER A 161 -5.54 1.98 -12.23
C SER A 161 -5.58 3.48 -12.60
N THR A 162 -5.44 3.76 -13.90
CA THR A 162 -5.59 5.10 -14.47
C THR A 162 -7.05 5.48 -14.72
N GLU A 163 -7.98 4.58 -14.47
CA GLU A 163 -9.42 4.80 -14.65
C GLU A 163 -10.07 5.17 -13.33
N HIS A 164 -11.18 5.89 -13.39
CA HIS A 164 -12.04 6.10 -12.24
C HIS A 164 -13.04 4.94 -12.11
N GLY A 165 -13.46 4.64 -10.89
CA GLY A 165 -14.43 3.58 -10.64
C GLY A 165 -15.08 3.69 -9.28
N ILE A 166 -15.82 2.65 -8.93
CA ILE A 166 -16.45 2.50 -7.63
C ILE A 166 -16.00 1.22 -6.95
N LEU A 167 -15.93 1.28 -5.63
CA LEU A 167 -15.82 0.12 -4.75
C LEU A 167 -17.04 0.08 -3.83
N GLN A 168 -17.68 -1.07 -3.75
CA GLN A 168 -18.76 -1.34 -2.81
C GLN A 168 -18.19 -2.13 -1.65
N VAL A 169 -18.47 -1.68 -0.42
CA VAL A 169 -18.07 -2.37 0.81
C VAL A 169 -19.33 -2.80 1.54
N ARG A 170 -19.42 -4.08 1.89
CA ARG A 170 -20.55 -4.68 2.62
C ARG A 170 -20.01 -5.30 3.89
N VAL A 171 -20.53 -4.90 5.05
CA VAL A 171 -20.11 -5.43 6.35
C VAL A 171 -21.12 -6.44 6.86
N PHE A 172 -20.63 -7.60 7.27
CA PHE A 172 -21.45 -8.68 7.82
C PHE A 172 -21.10 -8.95 9.28
N LEU A 173 -22.15 -9.17 10.08
CA LEU A 173 -22.05 -9.62 11.46
C LEU A 173 -21.61 -11.08 11.54
N GLN A 174 -21.29 -11.54 12.76
CA GLN A 174 -20.75 -12.87 13.02
C GLN A 174 -21.62 -14.02 12.48
N ARG A 175 -22.96 -13.88 12.43
CA ARG A 175 -23.86 -14.93 11.92
C ARG A 175 -24.24 -14.73 10.45
N GLY A 176 -23.59 -13.78 9.77
CA GLY A 176 -23.77 -13.54 8.34
C GLY A 176 -24.83 -12.52 7.98
N GLU A 177 -25.45 -11.85 8.95
CA GLU A 177 -26.38 -10.73 8.68
C GLU A 177 -25.61 -9.54 8.10
N LEU A 178 -26.17 -8.91 7.07
CA LEU A 178 -25.64 -7.64 6.56
C LEU A 178 -25.90 -6.54 7.59
N ALA A 179 -24.82 -5.93 8.09
CA ALA A 179 -24.90 -4.77 8.99
C ALA A 179 -25.14 -3.47 8.21
N GLY A 180 -24.44 -3.31 7.10
CA GLY A 180 -24.51 -2.12 6.26
C GLY A 180 -23.69 -2.27 4.99
N GLU A 181 -23.93 -1.37 4.05
CA GLU A 181 -23.30 -1.36 2.73
C GLU A 181 -23.13 0.08 2.26
N GLU A 182 -21.97 0.38 1.70
CA GLU A 182 -21.63 1.72 1.20
C GLU A 182 -20.83 1.63 -0.09
N THR A 183 -20.98 2.65 -0.93
CA THR A 183 -20.26 2.77 -2.21
C THR A 183 -19.30 3.95 -2.18
N TYR A 184 -18.03 3.68 -2.45
CA TYR A 184 -16.96 4.67 -2.52
C TYR A 184 -16.54 4.89 -3.96
N ARG A 185 -16.44 6.16 -4.38
CA ARG A 185 -15.86 6.53 -5.67
C ARG A 185 -14.35 6.66 -5.52
N LEU A 186 -13.59 6.02 -6.40
CA LEU A 186 -12.14 6.17 -6.44
C LEU A 186 -11.73 6.71 -7.80
N ALA A 187 -11.01 7.84 -7.77
CA ALA A 187 -10.32 8.35 -8.93
C ALA A 187 -9.13 7.44 -9.30
N ALA A 188 -8.51 7.72 -10.44
CA ALA A 188 -7.26 7.10 -10.84
C ALA A 188 -6.16 7.28 -9.78
N GLY A 189 -5.50 6.20 -9.37
CA GLY A 189 -4.52 6.22 -8.28
C GLY A 189 -5.11 6.63 -6.92
N GLY A 190 -6.43 6.66 -6.78
CA GLY A 190 -7.11 7.14 -5.59
C GLY A 190 -6.98 6.19 -4.42
N TYR A 191 -6.82 6.73 -3.21
CA TYR A 191 -6.78 6.00 -1.96
C TYR A 191 -7.77 6.59 -0.96
N ILE A 192 -8.52 5.73 -0.29
CA ILE A 192 -9.46 6.09 0.79
C ILE A 192 -9.10 5.26 2.02
N GLN A 193 -9.00 5.94 3.17
CA GLN A 193 -8.94 5.30 4.47
C GLN A 193 -10.23 5.55 5.24
N LEU A 194 -10.85 4.46 5.69
CA LEU A 194 -12.00 4.45 6.56
C LEU A 194 -11.50 4.18 7.98
N ASP A 195 -11.34 5.25 8.76
CA ASP A 195 -10.96 5.19 10.17
C ASP A 195 -12.17 4.74 11.02
N ASP A 196 -11.97 3.78 11.93
CA ASP A 196 -13.06 3.13 12.70
C ASP A 196 -14.25 2.70 11.81
N ALA A 197 -13.94 2.06 10.68
CA ALA A 197 -14.84 1.78 9.57
C ALA A 197 -16.16 1.14 10.02
N LEU A 198 -16.11 0.17 10.93
CA LEU A 198 -17.31 -0.56 11.38
C LEU A 198 -18.35 0.36 12.05
N HIS A 199 -17.93 1.48 12.65
CA HIS A 199 -18.88 2.47 13.17
C HIS A 199 -19.76 3.06 12.06
N ALA A 200 -19.14 3.40 10.93
CA ALA A 200 -19.81 4.00 9.78
C ALA A 200 -20.84 3.05 9.14
N PHE A 201 -20.62 1.73 9.28
CA PHE A 201 -21.58 0.69 8.86
C PHE A 201 -22.62 0.34 9.94
N GLY A 202 -22.79 1.18 10.96
CA GLY A 202 -23.82 0.98 11.98
C GLY A 202 -23.51 -0.13 12.99
N VAL A 203 -22.25 -0.55 13.12
CA VAL A 203 -21.83 -1.55 14.12
C VAL A 203 -21.27 -0.84 15.36
N PRO A 204 -22.07 -0.61 16.42
CA PRO A 204 -21.57 0.01 17.65
C PRO A 204 -20.61 -0.92 18.41
N ARG A 205 -20.81 -2.24 18.32
CA ARG A 205 -19.94 -3.25 18.90
C ARG A 205 -20.12 -4.58 18.18
N GLY A 206 -19.03 -5.30 17.97
CA GLY A 206 -19.06 -6.65 17.40
C GLY A 206 -17.67 -7.24 17.22
N GLU A 207 -17.59 -8.56 17.20
CA GLU A 207 -16.36 -9.33 16.96
C GLU A 207 -16.63 -10.43 15.94
N HIS A 208 -15.57 -10.95 15.30
CA HIS A 208 -15.66 -11.95 14.24
C HIS A 208 -16.48 -11.48 13.01
N LEU A 209 -16.42 -10.19 12.71
CA LEU A 209 -17.07 -9.61 11.54
C LEU A 209 -16.25 -9.87 10.28
N ARG A 210 -16.88 -9.71 9.14
CA ARG A 210 -16.21 -9.68 7.84
C ARG A 210 -16.72 -8.53 6.98
N ALA A 211 -15.92 -8.10 6.02
CA ALA A 211 -16.35 -7.22 4.95
C ALA A 211 -16.11 -7.86 3.58
N GLU A 212 -17.06 -7.68 2.68
CA GLU A 212 -16.89 -7.91 1.25
C GLU A 212 -16.55 -6.60 0.57
N VAL A 213 -15.57 -6.62 -0.33
CA VAL A 213 -15.25 -5.49 -1.19
C VAL A 213 -15.30 -5.95 -2.64
N SER A 214 -16.06 -5.26 -3.48
CA SER A 214 -16.15 -5.50 -4.93
C SER A 214 -16.06 -4.18 -5.68
N GLY A 215 -15.73 -4.19 -6.97
CA GLY A 215 -15.54 -2.94 -7.72
C GLY A 215 -15.61 -3.04 -9.23
N THR A 216 -15.66 -1.87 -9.87
CA THR A 216 -15.67 -1.71 -11.34
C THR A 216 -14.28 -1.46 -11.94
N VAL A 217 -13.28 -1.25 -11.09
CA VAL A 217 -11.86 -1.08 -11.45
C VAL A 217 -11.02 -2.06 -10.64
N PRO A 218 -9.79 -2.40 -11.08
CA PRO A 218 -8.88 -3.15 -10.24
C PRO A 218 -8.66 -2.43 -8.91
N PHE A 219 -8.52 -3.15 -7.81
CA PHE A 219 -8.34 -2.53 -6.50
C PHE A 219 -7.51 -3.37 -5.53
N PHE A 220 -6.98 -2.70 -4.51
CA PHE A 220 -6.50 -3.34 -3.29
C PHE A 220 -7.39 -2.95 -2.11
N ALA A 221 -7.66 -3.90 -1.24
CA ALA A 221 -8.38 -3.71 0.00
C ALA A 221 -7.63 -4.36 1.15
N PHE A 222 -7.55 -3.66 2.27
CA PHE A 222 -6.90 -4.13 3.49
C PHE A 222 -7.67 -3.63 4.70
N ALA A 223 -7.54 -4.34 5.82
CA ALA A 223 -7.95 -3.83 7.12
C ALA A 223 -6.80 -3.86 8.12
N SER A 224 -6.86 -2.96 9.10
CA SER A 224 -6.03 -3.01 10.29
C SER A 224 -6.91 -3.03 11.51
N VAL A 225 -6.86 -4.12 12.26
CA VAL A 225 -7.54 -4.23 13.56
C VAL A 225 -6.54 -3.75 14.61
N ILE A 226 -6.88 -2.67 15.29
CA ILE A 226 -5.97 -1.95 16.18
C ILE A 226 -6.47 -2.06 17.61
N ASP A 227 -5.63 -2.55 18.51
CA ASP A 227 -5.87 -2.49 19.95
C ASP A 227 -5.73 -1.03 20.41
N ALA A 228 -6.83 -0.43 20.89
CA ALA A 228 -6.91 0.98 21.27
C ALA A 228 -6.05 1.32 22.51
N ARG A 229 -5.73 0.34 23.35
CA ARG A 229 -4.93 0.55 24.57
C ARG A 229 -3.43 0.63 24.28
N SER A 230 -2.94 -0.26 23.41
CA SER A 230 -1.53 -0.34 23.04
C SER A 230 -1.19 0.39 21.74
N GLY A 231 -2.19 0.60 20.88
CA GLY A 231 -2.03 1.01 19.49
C GLY A 231 -1.44 -0.07 18.61
N ALA A 232 -1.44 -1.34 19.04
CA ALA A 232 -0.90 -2.45 18.27
C ALA A 232 -1.82 -2.83 17.10
N PRO A 233 -1.33 -2.76 15.84
CA PRO A 233 -2.13 -3.13 14.69
C PRO A 233 -1.95 -4.61 14.32
N THR A 234 -2.99 -5.21 13.75
CA THR A 234 -2.95 -6.50 13.05
C THR A 234 -3.43 -6.29 11.62
N LEU A 235 -2.59 -6.65 10.64
CA LEU A 235 -2.96 -6.59 9.23
C LEU A 235 -3.95 -7.70 8.91
N VAL A 236 -5.05 -7.32 8.28
CA VAL A 236 -6.03 -8.23 7.68
C VAL A 236 -5.93 -8.06 6.16
N PRO A 237 -5.27 -8.99 5.45
CA PRO A 237 -5.21 -8.94 4.00
C PRO A 237 -6.55 -9.31 3.37
N ALA A 238 -6.79 -8.86 2.13
CA ALA A 238 -7.88 -9.36 1.31
C ALA A 238 -7.64 -10.84 0.93
N LEU A 239 -8.63 -11.68 1.22
CA LEU A 239 -8.71 -13.07 0.77
C LEU A 239 -9.61 -13.16 -0.47
N ARG A 240 -9.32 -14.13 -1.34
CA ARG A 240 -10.08 -14.44 -2.56
C ARG A 240 -10.56 -15.87 -2.52
#